data_AF-A0A924THN5-F1
#
_entry.id   AF-A0A924THN5-F1
#
_cell.length_a   1.000
_cell.length_b   1.000
_cell.length_c   1.000
_cell.angle_alpha   90.00
_cell.angle_beta   90.00
_cell.angle_gamma   90.00
#
_symmetry.space_group_name_H-M   'P 1'
#
loop_
_entity.id
_entity.type
_entity.pdbx_description
1 polymer ?
#
loop_
_entity_poly.entity_id
_entity_poly.type
_entity_poly.pdbx_seq_one_letter_code
_entity_poly.pdbx_strand_id
1 'polypeptide(L)'
;MKSQPGTVTAGSASAPPRPLRLRVTYWGGVLYALATAVGTLVIVAQAIWAQTVAVALPVSTFWPTVGSSVTINGPTASVVGGGFSSADLFLNGLHLDARLWLAAGHLVQGAVFVALGAAVAVLCSRLLRGDPFGPVLVALALVATAAAFRYGKKLHRDTERLAHDAAALRVDLAFEHGAALQRDAEGLV
;
A
#
# COMPACT_ATOMS: atom_id res chain seq x y z
N MET A 1 -52.86 -38.06 47.25
CA MET A 1 -51.67 -38.14 46.38
C MET A 1 -51.03 -36.76 46.36
N LYS A 2 -49.85 -36.61 46.97
CA LYS A 2 -49.17 -35.33 47.22
C LYS A 2 -47.91 -35.34 46.33
N SER A 3 -47.95 -34.64 45.21
CA SER A 3 -46.82 -34.51 44.28
C SER A 3 -45.79 -33.55 44.88
N GLN A 4 -44.56 -34.04 45.07
CA GLN A 4 -43.41 -33.22 45.45
C GLN A 4 -42.91 -32.42 44.24
N PRO A 5 -42.58 -31.12 44.40
CA PRO A 5 -41.86 -30.37 43.37
C PRO A 5 -40.37 -30.74 43.41
N GLY A 6 -39.86 -31.26 42.30
CA GLY A 6 -38.45 -31.58 42.11
C GLY A 6 -37.59 -30.32 42.16
N THR A 7 -36.66 -30.30 43.12
CA THR A 7 -35.52 -29.40 43.17
C THR A 7 -34.63 -29.62 41.94
N VAL A 8 -34.69 -28.70 40.98
CA VAL A 8 -33.74 -28.60 39.88
C VAL A 8 -32.40 -28.19 40.47
N THR A 9 -31.46 -29.11 40.51
CA THR A 9 -30.06 -28.87 40.88
C THR A 9 -29.45 -27.92 39.86
N ALA A 10 -29.08 -26.72 40.31
CA ALA A 10 -28.35 -25.75 39.53
C ALA A 10 -27.02 -26.38 39.07
N GLY A 11 -26.94 -26.67 37.77
CA GLY A 11 -25.71 -27.08 37.12
C GLY A 11 -24.63 -26.04 37.38
N SER A 12 -23.49 -26.52 37.87
CA SER A 12 -22.26 -25.78 38.09
C SER A 12 -21.84 -25.09 36.79
N ALA A 13 -22.22 -23.81 36.65
CA ALA A 13 -21.72 -22.95 35.59
C ALA A 13 -20.21 -22.83 35.77
N SER A 14 -19.48 -23.53 34.90
CA SER A 14 -18.03 -23.44 34.78
C SER A 14 -17.62 -21.97 34.62
N ALA A 15 -16.72 -21.51 35.49
CA ALA A 15 -16.22 -20.15 35.48
C ALA A 15 -15.69 -19.77 34.08
N PRO A 16 -16.08 -18.63 33.50
CA PRO A 16 -15.64 -18.26 32.17
C PRO A 16 -14.11 -18.03 32.15
N PRO A 17 -13.37 -18.66 31.22
CA PRO A 17 -11.92 -18.60 31.19
C PRO A 17 -11.38 -17.25 30.67
N ARG A 18 -10.93 -16.44 31.62
CA ARG A 18 -9.77 -15.51 31.63
C ARG A 18 -9.68 -14.41 30.53
N PRO A 19 -9.90 -13.13 30.88
CA PRO A 19 -9.66 -11.96 30.01
C PRO A 19 -8.17 -11.69 29.67
N LEU A 20 -7.26 -12.56 30.13
CA LEU A 20 -5.81 -12.37 29.98
C LEU A 20 -5.35 -12.50 28.52
N ARG A 21 -5.88 -13.47 27.76
CA ARG A 21 -5.48 -13.69 26.35
C ARG A 21 -5.87 -12.50 25.45
N LEU A 22 -7.07 -11.97 25.65
CA LEU A 22 -7.57 -10.77 24.96
C LEU A 22 -6.78 -9.50 25.31
N ARG A 23 -6.31 -9.37 26.56
CA ARG A 23 -5.43 -8.26 26.96
C ARG A 23 -4.05 -8.36 26.29
N VAL A 24 -3.49 -9.57 26.19
CA VAL A 24 -2.20 -9.78 25.51
C VAL A 24 -2.31 -9.46 24.02
N THR A 25 -3.36 -9.91 23.33
CA THR A 25 -3.56 -9.58 21.91
C THR A 25 -3.83 -8.10 21.69
N TYR A 26 -4.55 -7.45 22.61
CA TYR A 26 -4.73 -6.00 22.59
C TYR A 26 -3.39 -5.26 22.66
N TRP A 27 -2.56 -5.58 23.66
CA TRP A 27 -1.25 -4.96 23.81
C TRP A 27 -0.31 -5.29 22.64
N GLY A 28 -0.39 -6.51 22.10
CA GLY A 28 0.33 -6.89 20.88
C GLY A 28 -0.05 -6.01 19.69
N GLY A 29 -1.34 -5.77 19.47
CA GLY A 29 -1.83 -4.89 18.40
C GLY A 29 -1.38 -3.44 18.57
N VAL A 30 -1.44 -2.91 19.80
CA VAL A 30 -0.98 -1.55 20.12
C VAL A 30 0.53 -1.42 19.90
N LEU A 31 1.32 -2.37 20.40
CA LEU A 31 2.77 -2.37 20.23
C LEU A 31 3.16 -2.47 18.75
N TYR A 32 2.49 -3.35 18.00
CA TYR A 32 2.70 -3.48 16.56
C TYR A 32 2.40 -2.19 15.80
N ALA A 33 1.25 -1.55 16.10
CA ALA A 33 0.90 -0.27 15.47
C ALA A 33 1.92 0.82 15.81
N LEU A 34 2.36 0.90 17.07
CA LEU A 34 3.37 1.87 17.51
C LEU A 34 4.73 1.62 16.84
N ALA A 35 5.21 0.38 16.86
CA ALA A 35 6.48 0.01 16.24
C ALA A 35 6.47 0.30 14.73
N THR A 36 5.35 0.02 14.05
CA THR A 36 5.21 0.30 12.62
C THR A 36 5.13 1.80 12.34
N ALA A 37 4.45 2.58 13.18
CA ALA A 37 4.42 4.04 13.06
C ALA A 37 5.82 4.64 13.20
N VAL A 38 6.57 4.20 14.22
CA VAL A 38 7.97 4.63 14.42
C VAL A 38 8.85 4.21 13.24
N GLY A 39 8.76 2.95 12.81
CA GLY A 39 9.52 2.46 11.65
C GLY A 39 9.22 3.24 10.36
N THR A 40 7.96 3.59 10.14
CA THR A 40 7.55 4.42 8.99
C THR A 40 8.18 5.81 9.05
N LEU A 41 8.16 6.45 10.22
CA LEU A 41 8.79 7.76 10.41
C LEU A 41 10.29 7.72 10.15
N VAL A 42 10.95 6.64 10.57
CA VAL A 42 12.38 6.42 10.28
C VAL A 42 12.62 6.29 8.78
N ILE A 43 11.82 5.49 8.06
CA ILE A 43 11.96 5.33 6.60
C ILE A 43 11.74 6.66 5.87
N VAL A 44 10.74 7.44 6.28
CA VAL A 44 10.44 8.76 5.72
C VAL A 44 11.59 9.75 5.96
N ALA A 45 12.12 9.77 7.18
CA ALA A 45 13.28 10.58 7.52
C ALA A 45 14.50 10.22 6.67
N GLN A 46 14.76 8.92 6.49
CA GLN A 46 15.83 8.42 5.63
C GLN A 46 15.63 8.84 4.18
N ALA A 47 14.42 8.74 3.63
CA ALA A 47 14.13 9.16 2.25
C ALA A 47 14.42 10.65 2.00
N ILE A 48 14.22 11.50 3.00
CA ILE A 48 14.44 12.95 2.90
C ILE A 48 15.92 13.30 3.09
N TRP A 49 16.60 12.71 4.09
CA TRP A 49 17.95 13.11 4.50
C TRP A 49 19.09 12.28 3.92
N ALA A 50 18.84 11.06 3.44
CA ALA A 50 19.91 10.21 2.90
C ALA A 50 20.52 10.83 1.64
N GLN A 51 21.83 10.69 1.45
CA GLN A 51 22.52 11.14 0.24
C GLN A 51 22.17 10.24 -0.96
N THR A 52 21.95 8.95 -0.68
CA THR A 52 21.59 7.92 -1.64
C THR A 52 20.26 7.31 -1.24
N VAL A 53 19.32 7.20 -2.20
CA VAL A 53 18.01 6.56 -1.97
C VAL A 53 17.95 5.26 -2.76
N ALA A 54 17.64 4.15 -2.09
CA ALA A 54 17.41 2.87 -2.72
C ALA A 54 15.93 2.76 -3.14
N VAL A 55 15.67 2.49 -4.41
CA VAL A 55 14.33 2.33 -4.96
C VAL A 55 14.23 0.98 -5.68
N ALA A 56 13.30 0.14 -5.23
CA ALA A 56 12.96 -1.10 -5.91
C ALA A 56 11.98 -0.81 -7.05
N LEU A 57 12.44 -0.93 -8.29
CA LEU A 57 11.60 -0.75 -9.47
C LEU A 57 11.20 -2.11 -10.04
N PRO A 58 9.91 -2.32 -10.38
CA PRO A 58 9.50 -3.51 -11.10
C PRO A 58 10.11 -3.48 -12.51
N VAL A 59 10.78 -4.56 -12.89
CA VAL A 59 11.35 -4.72 -14.24
C VAL A 59 10.60 -5.83 -14.97
N SER A 60 10.56 -5.76 -16.30
CA SER A 60 9.99 -6.88 -17.07
C SER A 60 10.81 -8.13 -16.81
N THR A 61 10.15 -9.22 -16.44
CA THR A 61 10.81 -10.48 -16.11
C THR A 61 11.70 -10.90 -17.27
N PHE A 62 13.01 -10.79 -17.08
CA PHE A 62 14.01 -11.26 -18.02
C PHE A 62 14.50 -12.63 -17.57
N TRP A 63 14.41 -13.59 -18.47
CA TRP A 63 15.01 -14.90 -18.30
C TRP A 63 16.39 -14.91 -18.97
N PRO A 64 17.45 -15.35 -18.28
CA PRO A 64 18.77 -15.44 -18.90
C PRO A 64 18.70 -16.45 -20.05
N THR A 65 18.88 -15.98 -21.28
CA THR A 65 19.06 -16.86 -22.44
C THR A 65 20.47 -17.43 -22.38
N VAL A 66 20.59 -18.76 -22.41
CA VAL A 66 21.90 -19.42 -22.49
C VAL A 66 22.49 -19.04 -23.84
N GLY A 67 23.69 -18.45 -23.85
CA GLY A 67 24.37 -18.10 -25.08
C GLY A 67 24.57 -19.31 -25.98
N SER A 68 24.62 -19.10 -27.30
CA SER A 68 24.76 -20.16 -28.31
C SER A 68 26.05 -20.99 -28.19
N SER A 69 26.96 -20.61 -27.29
CA SER A 69 28.20 -21.30 -26.97
C SER A 69 28.05 -22.41 -25.90
N VAL A 70 26.88 -22.59 -25.29
CA VAL A 70 26.65 -23.60 -24.25
C VAL A 70 25.75 -24.72 -24.77
N THR A 71 26.34 -25.88 -25.07
CA THR A 71 25.61 -27.10 -25.40
C THR A 71 25.19 -27.83 -24.14
N ILE A 72 23.88 -27.80 -23.84
CA ILE A 72 23.31 -28.58 -22.72
C ILE A 72 23.10 -30.01 -23.23
N ASN A 73 23.90 -30.95 -22.72
CA ASN A 73 23.81 -32.37 -23.05
C ASN A 73 23.20 -33.12 -21.85
N GLY A 74 21.89 -33.33 -21.85
CA GLY A 74 21.13 -33.97 -20.77
C GLY A 74 19.62 -33.98 -21.05
N PRO A 75 18.80 -34.72 -20.26
CA PRO A 75 17.35 -34.77 -20.45
C PRO A 75 16.74 -33.36 -20.32
N THR A 76 15.75 -33.06 -21.16
CA THR A 76 15.13 -31.74 -21.35
C THR A 76 14.57 -31.16 -20.05
N ALA A 77 15.39 -30.46 -19.28
CA ALA A 77 14.94 -29.73 -18.10
C ALA A 77 14.21 -28.46 -18.55
N SER A 78 12.91 -28.36 -18.28
CA SER A 78 12.17 -27.11 -18.43
C SER A 78 12.41 -26.23 -17.21
N VAL A 79 12.68 -24.96 -17.44
CA VAL A 79 12.88 -24.00 -16.36
C VAL A 79 11.51 -23.65 -15.78
N VAL A 80 11.22 -24.10 -14.56
CA VAL A 80 9.92 -23.92 -13.88
C VAL A 80 9.85 -22.59 -13.09
N GLY A 81 10.99 -21.97 -12.77
CA GLY A 81 11.09 -20.74 -12.00
C GLY A 81 12.50 -20.11 -12.05
N GLY A 82 12.58 -18.76 -11.95
CA GLY A 82 13.85 -18.01 -11.90
C GLY A 82 13.95 -16.82 -12.86
N GLY A 83 13.50 -15.63 -12.46
CA GLY A 83 13.69 -14.39 -13.22
C GLY A 83 13.90 -13.19 -12.31
N PHE A 84 14.45 -12.10 -12.85
CA PHE A 84 14.54 -10.82 -12.14
C PHE A 84 13.23 -10.05 -12.36
N SER A 85 12.45 -9.84 -11.30
CA SER A 85 11.21 -9.04 -11.31
C SER A 85 11.36 -7.69 -10.63
N SER A 86 12.46 -7.48 -9.90
CA SER A 86 12.78 -6.24 -9.19
C SER A 86 14.24 -5.89 -9.40
N ALA A 87 14.52 -4.61 -9.60
CA ALA A 87 15.86 -4.05 -9.60
C ALA A 87 15.97 -2.96 -8.53
N ASP A 88 16.94 -3.10 -7.63
CA ASP A 88 17.24 -2.08 -6.63
C ASP A 88 18.20 -1.05 -7.24
N LEU A 89 17.72 0.18 -7.40
CA LEU A 89 18.53 1.30 -7.90
C LEU A 89 18.93 2.21 -6.74
N PHE A 90 20.24 2.48 -6.64
CA PHE A 90 20.80 3.46 -5.71
C PHE A 90 20.98 4.80 -6.44
N LEU A 91 20.07 5.74 -6.21
CA LEU A 91 20.06 7.02 -6.89
C LEU A 91 20.76 8.08 -6.04
N ASN A 92 21.78 8.72 -6.61
CA ASN A 92 22.44 9.89 -6.03
C ASN A 92 21.88 11.17 -6.66
N GLY A 93 21.71 12.22 -5.86
CA GLY A 93 21.26 13.53 -6.34
C GLY A 93 19.77 13.65 -6.67
N LEU A 94 18.92 12.74 -6.16
CA LEU A 94 17.48 12.80 -6.36
C LEU A 94 16.90 14.13 -5.84
N HIS A 95 16.17 14.85 -6.69
CA HIS A 95 15.61 16.17 -6.34
C HIS A 95 14.61 16.08 -5.18
N LEU A 96 14.43 17.18 -4.44
CA LEU A 96 13.61 17.22 -3.23
C LEU A 96 12.16 16.83 -3.51
N ASP A 97 11.61 17.21 -4.66
CA ASP A 97 10.24 16.87 -5.05
C ASP A 97 10.03 15.37 -5.21
N ALA A 98 11.00 14.68 -5.83
CA ALA A 98 10.98 13.23 -5.97
C ALA A 98 11.14 12.53 -4.60
N ARG A 99 11.98 13.08 -3.71
CA ARG A 99 12.11 12.60 -2.34
C ARG A 99 10.82 12.77 -1.53
N LEU A 100 10.14 13.91 -1.68
CA LEU A 100 8.85 14.17 -1.02
C LEU A 100 7.77 13.22 -1.51
N TRP A 101 7.70 12.96 -2.82
CA TRP A 101 6.79 11.96 -3.38
C TRP A 101 7.07 10.55 -2.87
N LEU A 102 8.35 10.17 -2.80
CA LEU A 102 8.76 8.86 -2.30
C LEU A 102 8.44 8.71 -0.80
N ALA A 103 8.74 9.74 -0.01
CA ALA A 103 8.37 9.83 1.40
C ALA A 103 6.85 9.75 1.60
N ALA A 104 6.07 10.44 0.77
CA ALA A 104 4.61 10.36 0.79
C ALA A 104 4.12 8.93 0.51
N GLY A 105 4.74 8.23 -0.43
CA GLY A 105 4.47 6.81 -0.69
C GLY A 105 4.70 5.94 0.54
N HIS A 106 5.83 6.11 1.22
CA HIS A 106 6.12 5.39 2.47
C HIS A 106 5.15 5.74 3.60
N LEU A 107 4.72 7.00 3.72
CA LEU A 107 3.69 7.39 4.68
C LEU A 107 2.36 6.68 4.42
N VAL A 108 1.92 6.62 3.16
CA VAL A 108 0.67 5.93 2.79
C VAL A 108 0.79 4.44 3.10
N GLN A 109 1.89 3.80 2.72
CA GLN A 109 2.12 2.39 3.01
C GLN A 109 2.15 2.11 4.52
N GLY A 110 2.90 2.91 5.30
CA GLY A 110 2.95 2.76 6.75
C GLY A 110 1.61 3.00 7.43
N ALA A 111 0.83 3.98 6.95
CA ALA A 111 -0.50 4.27 7.46
C ALA A 111 -1.45 3.06 7.35
N VAL A 112 -1.35 2.27 6.28
CA VAL A 112 -2.15 1.04 6.12
C VAL A 112 -1.81 0.02 7.20
N PHE A 113 -0.52 -0.23 7.46
CA PHE A 113 -0.12 -1.18 8.49
C PHE A 113 -0.47 -0.71 9.91
N VAL A 114 -0.33 0.59 10.18
CA VAL A 114 -0.76 1.20 11.45
C VAL A 114 -2.27 1.06 11.62
N ALA A 115 -3.05 1.32 10.57
CA ALA A 115 -4.50 1.17 10.60
C ALA A 115 -4.92 -0.28 10.86
N LEU A 116 -4.21 -1.26 10.28
CA LEU A 116 -4.46 -2.68 10.54
C LEU A 116 -4.20 -3.04 12.01
N GLY A 117 -3.06 -2.63 12.57
CA GLY A 117 -2.74 -2.85 13.98
C GLY A 117 -3.74 -2.18 14.93
N ALA A 118 -4.12 -0.94 14.62
CA ALA A 118 -5.14 -0.20 15.35
C ALA A 118 -6.51 -0.89 15.27
N ALA A 119 -6.92 -1.39 14.11
CA ALA A 119 -8.17 -2.10 13.93
C ALA A 119 -8.22 -3.36 14.82
N VAL A 120 -7.14 -4.13 14.86
CA VAL A 120 -7.03 -5.31 15.75
C VAL A 120 -7.15 -4.90 17.23
N ALA A 121 -6.45 -3.85 17.64
CA ALA A 121 -6.51 -3.34 19.01
C ALA A 121 -7.94 -2.86 19.38
N VAL A 122 -8.60 -2.14 18.47
CA VAL A 122 -9.98 -1.69 18.68
C VAL A 122 -10.92 -2.89 18.78
N LEU A 123 -10.81 -3.88 17.89
CA LEU A 123 -11.65 -5.07 17.92
C LEU A 123 -11.49 -5.86 19.23
N CYS A 124 -10.25 -6.02 19.71
CA CYS A 124 -9.97 -6.66 21.00
C CYS A 124 -10.57 -5.85 22.17
N SER A 125 -10.48 -4.52 22.13
CA SER A 125 -11.05 -3.66 23.17
C SER A 125 -12.58 -3.72 23.22
N ARG A 126 -13.22 -3.90 22.05
CA ARG A 126 -14.66 -4.05 21.90
C ARG A 126 -15.16 -5.40 22.39
N LEU A 127 -14.45 -6.47 22.05
CA LEU A 127 -14.70 -7.81 22.61
C LEU A 127 -14.58 -7.82 24.13
N LEU A 128 -13.58 -7.13 24.70
CA LEU A 128 -13.43 -6.98 26.16
C LEU A 128 -14.58 -6.20 26.81
N ARG A 129 -15.26 -5.31 26.07
CA ARG A 129 -16.40 -4.52 26.55
C ARG A 129 -17.75 -5.20 26.32
N GLY A 130 -17.78 -6.38 25.67
CA GLY A 130 -19.01 -7.13 25.39
C GLY A 130 -19.81 -6.63 24.19
N ASP A 131 -19.28 -5.71 23.39
CA ASP A 131 -19.94 -5.12 22.22
C ASP A 131 -19.06 -5.25 20.97
N PRO A 132 -18.98 -6.44 20.34
CA PRO A 132 -18.05 -6.71 19.24
C PRO A 132 -18.35 -5.92 17.95
N PHE A 133 -19.60 -5.50 17.73
CA PHE A 133 -20.06 -4.88 16.48
C PHE A 133 -20.75 -3.52 16.66
N GLY A 134 -20.49 -2.81 17.74
CA GLY A 134 -21.15 -1.53 17.95
C GLY A 134 -20.92 -0.52 16.81
N PRO A 135 -21.88 0.40 16.60
CA PRO A 135 -22.01 1.24 15.40
C PRO A 135 -20.78 2.10 15.08
N VAL A 136 -19.93 2.37 16.08
CA VAL A 136 -18.71 3.15 15.91
C VAL A 136 -17.70 2.45 15.00
N LEU A 137 -17.57 1.12 15.04
CA LEU A 137 -16.58 0.42 14.20
C LEU A 137 -16.99 0.47 12.72
N VAL A 138 -18.29 0.29 12.48
CA VAL A 138 -18.91 0.43 11.16
C VAL A 138 -18.79 1.87 10.65
N ALA A 139 -19.06 2.86 11.51
CA ALA A 139 -18.91 4.27 11.16
C ALA A 139 -17.45 4.61 10.80
N LEU A 140 -16.48 4.13 11.57
CA LEU A 140 -15.06 4.42 11.33
C LEU A 140 -14.56 3.74 10.03
N ALA A 141 -14.99 2.50 9.77
CA ALA A 141 -14.68 1.79 8.53
C ALA A 141 -15.33 2.47 7.30
N LEU A 142 -16.59 2.89 7.41
CA LEU A 142 -17.29 3.60 6.34
C LEU A 142 -16.66 4.98 6.07
N VAL A 143 -16.31 5.74 7.11
CA VAL A 143 -15.65 7.04 6.97
C VAL A 143 -14.27 6.87 6.31
N ALA A 144 -13.48 5.88 6.73
CA ALA A 144 -12.17 5.61 6.12
C ALA A 144 -12.31 5.23 4.64
N THR A 145 -13.27 4.36 4.31
CA THR A 145 -13.54 3.94 2.93
C THR A 145 -14.04 5.10 2.07
N ALA A 146 -14.96 5.91 2.59
CA ALA A 146 -15.49 7.08 1.90
C ALA A 146 -14.41 8.14 1.66
N ALA A 147 -13.54 8.38 2.64
CA ALA A 147 -12.41 9.30 2.51
C ALA A 147 -11.44 8.82 1.39
N ALA A 148 -11.11 7.53 1.37
CA ALA A 148 -10.26 6.94 0.35
C ALA A 148 -10.87 7.08 -1.06
N PHE A 149 -12.17 6.75 -1.21
CA PHE A 149 -12.88 6.91 -2.49
C PHE A 149 -12.93 8.36 -2.96
N ARG A 150 -13.17 9.31 -2.04
CA ARG A 150 -13.24 10.74 -2.38
C ARG A 150 -11.89 11.26 -2.86
N TYR A 151 -10.80 10.87 -2.20
CA TYR A 151 -9.45 11.21 -2.64
C TYR A 151 -9.10 10.57 -3.99
N GLY A 152 -9.45 9.30 -4.19
CA GLY A 152 -9.23 8.59 -5.46
C GLY A 152 -9.93 9.26 -6.64
N LYS A 153 -11.21 9.65 -6.49
CA LYS A 153 -11.96 10.37 -7.53
C LYS A 153 -11.42 11.76 -7.85
N LYS A 154 -10.75 12.41 -6.90
CA LYS A 154 -10.11 13.71 -7.15
C LYS A 154 -8.83 13.51 -7.97
N LEU A 155 -7.99 12.56 -7.57
CA LEU A 155 -6.76 12.23 -8.29
C LEU A 155 -7.02 11.84 -9.74
N HIS A 156 -8.04 11.00 -9.99
CA HIS A 156 -8.37 10.58 -11.35
C HIS A 156 -8.74 11.75 -12.26
N ARG A 157 -9.55 12.70 -11.74
CA ARG A 157 -9.92 13.91 -12.49
C ARG A 157 -8.74 14.83 -12.76
N ASP A 158 -7.81 14.93 -11.82
CA ASP A 158 -6.61 15.76 -11.98
C ASP A 158 -5.68 15.14 -13.04
N THR A 159 -5.56 13.81 -13.08
CA THR A 159 -4.81 13.10 -14.14
C THR A 159 -5.42 13.30 -15.52
N GLU A 160 -6.74 13.19 -15.65
CA GLU A 160 -7.44 13.44 -16.93
C GLU A 160 -7.22 14.88 -17.42
N ARG A 161 -7.27 15.87 -16.52
CA ARG A 161 -6.99 17.27 -16.87
C ARG A 161 -5.57 17.45 -17.41
N LEU A 162 -4.58 16.90 -16.72
CA LEU A 162 -3.19 16.99 -17.15
C LEU A 162 -2.95 16.27 -18.49
N ALA A 163 -3.63 15.15 -18.74
CA ALA A 163 -3.55 14.45 -20.01
C ALA A 163 -4.15 15.28 -21.17
N HIS A 164 -5.27 15.98 -20.93
CA HIS A 164 -5.86 16.88 -21.91
C HIS A 164 -4.99 18.11 -22.19
N ASP A 165 -4.43 18.73 -21.15
CA ASP A 165 -3.56 19.90 -21.30
C ASP A 165 -2.28 19.54 -22.05
N ALA A 166 -1.68 18.39 -21.76
CA ALA A 166 -0.51 17.89 -22.48
C ALA A 166 -0.81 17.58 -23.95
N ALA A 167 -1.99 17.04 -24.25
CA ALA A 167 -2.42 16.79 -25.62
C ALA A 167 -2.63 18.10 -26.39
N ALA A 168 -3.23 19.12 -25.76
CA ALA A 168 -3.41 20.44 -26.35
C ALA A 168 -2.08 21.11 -26.67
N LEU A 169 -1.12 21.06 -25.74
CA LEU A 169 0.21 21.64 -25.94
C LEU A 169 0.95 20.98 -27.11
N ARG A 170 0.78 19.67 -27.29
CA ARG A 170 1.42 18.92 -28.39
C ARG A 170 0.87 19.31 -29.76
N VAL A 171 -0.42 19.61 -29.85
CA VAL A 171 -1.05 20.07 -31.10
C VAL A 171 -0.57 21.49 -31.44
N ASP A 172 -0.49 22.37 -30.45
CA ASP A 172 -0.04 23.75 -30.64
C ASP A 172 1.42 23.82 -31.12
N LEU A 173 2.29 23.02 -30.50
CA LEU A 173 3.69 22.88 -30.94
C LEU A 173 3.82 22.32 -32.35
N ALA A 174 2.97 21.37 -32.74
CA ALA A 174 2.97 20.82 -34.10
C ALA A 174 2.49 21.86 -35.14
N PHE A 175 1.53 22.70 -34.77
CA PHE A 175 1.05 23.79 -35.61
C PHE A 175 2.12 24.87 -35.81
N GLU A 176 2.78 25.31 -34.73
CA GLU A 176 3.90 26.26 -34.83
C GLU A 176 5.06 25.73 -35.68
N HIS A 177 5.43 24.46 -35.51
CA HIS A 177 6.48 23.84 -36.33
C HIS A 177 6.10 23.78 -37.82
N GLY A 178 4.83 23.46 -38.13
CA GLY A 178 4.34 23.46 -39.51
C GLY A 178 4.35 24.85 -40.14
N ALA A 179 3.95 25.88 -39.39
CA ALA A 179 3.95 27.26 -39.85
C ALA A 179 5.36 27.82 -40.09
N ALA A 180 6.34 27.42 -39.27
CA ALA A 180 7.74 27.80 -39.45
C ALA A 180 8.32 27.22 -40.76
N LEU A 181 8.06 25.93 -41.04
CA LEU A 181 8.52 25.28 -42.27
C LEU A 181 7.93 25.91 -43.54
N GLN A 182 6.67 26.37 -43.48
CA GLN A 182 6.02 27.01 -44.62
C GLN A 182 6.62 28.39 -44.94
N ARG A 183 6.97 29.19 -43.91
CA ARG A 183 7.64 30.49 -44.12
C ARG A 183 9.03 30.35 -44.71
N ASP A 184 9.79 29.33 -44.28
CA ASP A 184 11.12 29.06 -44.84
C ASP A 184 11.04 28.62 -46.32
N ALA A 185 9.98 27.91 -46.70
CA ALA A 185 9.74 27.52 -48.09
C ALA A 185 9.39 28.72 -48.99
N GLU A 186 8.63 29.70 -48.47
CA GLU A 186 8.27 30.92 -49.22
C GLU A 186 9.43 31.93 -49.34
N GLY A 187 10.41 31.91 -48.45
CA GLY A 187 11.60 32.78 -48.51
C GLY A 187 12.71 32.32 -49.47
N LEU A 188 12.55 31.16 -50.10
CA LEU A 188 13.53 30.52 -51.01
C LEU A 188 13.18 30.65 -52.50
N VAL A 189 12.11 31.38 -52.84
CA VAL A 189 11.63 31.67 -54.21
C VAL A 189 11.93 33.13 -54.56
#